data_AF-A0A1J8Q8T6-F1
#
_entry.id   AF-A0A1J8Q8T6-F1
#
_cell.length_a   1.000
_cell.length_b   1.000
_cell.length_c   1.000
_cell.angle_alpha   90.00
_cell.angle_beta   90.00
_cell.angle_gamma   90.00
#
_symmetry.space_group_name_H-M   'P 1'
#
loop_
_entity.id
_entity.type
_entity.pdbx_description
1 polymer ?
#
loop_
_entity_poly.entity_id
_entity_poly.type
_entity_poly.pdbx_seq_one_letter_code
_entity_poly.pdbx_strand_id
1 'polypeptide(L)'
;EYLQSLIDRFGPTILSSDASVNPNSTSVRIKNVIWSTRFRTHSAIADRFFTRLGGDELEDAAVAPGVPFTTSRHGGIILLIGDAAHIHSPAGGQGMNLGIRDAVFLGEAISKHINASASQPSTADTDNVLREFAEVRHERALEVIAFTKTLLAVAGTQDKKVSWMLPISATTVRDWMMWLGGKFGFMQARMAWAMSGLGRR
;
A
#
# COMPACT_ATOMS: atom_id res chain seq x y z
N GLU A 1 -9.82 -11.16 19.49
CA GLU A 1 -11.28 -11.13 19.24
C GLU A 1 -11.65 -10.38 17.95
N TYR A 2 -11.22 -9.13 17.73
CA TYR A 2 -11.55 -8.39 16.50
C TYR A 2 -11.22 -9.13 15.20
N LEU A 3 -10.00 -9.66 15.04
CA LEU A 3 -9.62 -10.40 13.83
C LEU A 3 -10.43 -11.70 13.64
N GLN A 4 -10.77 -12.39 14.74
CA GLN A 4 -11.63 -13.58 14.68
C GLN A 4 -13.01 -13.18 14.15
N SER A 5 -13.59 -12.07 14.63
CA SER A 5 -14.88 -11.57 14.15
C SER A 5 -14.87 -11.19 12.67
N LEU A 6 -13.73 -10.73 12.14
CA LEU A 6 -13.59 -10.47 10.70
C LEU A 6 -13.56 -11.77 9.88
N ILE A 7 -12.86 -12.81 10.36
CA ILE A 7 -12.84 -14.13 9.71
C ILE A 7 -14.24 -14.75 9.73
N ASP A 8 -14.93 -14.68 10.86
CA ASP A 8 -16.27 -15.27 10.98
C ASP A 8 -17.29 -14.53 10.10
N ARG A 9 -17.15 -13.21 9.93
CA ARG A 9 -18.07 -12.38 9.17
C ARG A 9 -17.80 -12.36 7.66
N PHE A 10 -16.54 -12.33 7.25
CA PHE A 10 -16.13 -12.13 5.85
C PHE A 10 -15.31 -13.28 5.27
N GLY A 11 -14.86 -14.22 6.11
CA GLY A 11 -14.10 -15.38 5.68
C GLY A 11 -14.98 -16.48 5.08
N PRO A 12 -14.37 -17.51 4.47
CA PRO A 12 -15.09 -18.68 4.00
C PRO A 12 -15.87 -19.33 5.15
N THR A 13 -17.12 -19.71 4.90
CA THR A 13 -18.01 -20.33 5.91
C THR A 13 -17.38 -21.57 6.57
N ILE A 14 -16.58 -22.33 5.82
CA ILE A 14 -15.83 -23.50 6.31
C ILE A 14 -14.78 -23.20 7.38
N LEU A 15 -14.34 -21.93 7.53
CA LEU A 15 -13.35 -21.52 8.52
C LEU A 15 -13.97 -20.83 9.74
N SER A 16 -15.27 -20.52 9.68
CA SER A 16 -15.98 -19.78 10.73
C SER A 16 -15.92 -20.53 12.05
N SER A 17 -15.71 -19.78 13.13
CA SER A 17 -15.77 -20.28 14.51
C SER A 17 -17.19 -20.37 15.08
N ASP A 18 -18.17 -19.85 14.35
CA ASP A 18 -19.58 -19.93 14.69
C ASP A 18 -20.16 -21.29 14.28
N ALA A 19 -20.57 -22.09 15.27
CA ALA A 19 -21.16 -23.42 15.07
C ALA A 19 -22.50 -23.39 14.31
N SER A 20 -23.19 -22.25 14.29
CA SER A 20 -24.41 -22.07 13.49
C SER A 20 -24.13 -21.94 11.99
N VAL A 21 -22.94 -21.45 11.63
CA VAL A 21 -22.49 -21.25 10.25
C VAL A 21 -21.64 -22.43 9.78
N ASN A 22 -20.85 -23.03 10.68
CA ASN A 22 -19.97 -24.17 10.39
C ASN A 22 -20.20 -25.33 11.39
N PRO A 23 -21.14 -26.24 11.09
CA PRO A 23 -21.41 -27.38 11.96
C PRO A 23 -20.31 -28.46 11.93
N ASN A 24 -19.35 -28.41 10.99
CA ASN A 24 -18.41 -29.50 10.71
C ASN A 24 -17.12 -29.53 11.57
N SER A 25 -17.10 -28.88 12.75
CA SER A 25 -16.01 -28.90 13.76
C SER A 25 -14.61 -28.43 13.34
N THR A 26 -14.29 -28.32 12.05
CA THR A 26 -13.02 -27.76 11.56
C THR A 26 -13.08 -26.24 11.57
N SER A 27 -13.28 -25.65 12.75
CA SER A 27 -13.29 -24.20 12.94
C SER A 27 -11.87 -23.66 13.12
N VAL A 28 -11.57 -22.51 12.50
CA VAL A 28 -10.29 -21.83 12.72
C VAL A 28 -10.47 -20.83 13.85
N ARG A 29 -9.80 -21.10 14.98
CA ARG A 29 -9.61 -20.11 16.05
C ARG A 29 -8.21 -19.52 16.03
N ILE A 30 -8.16 -18.19 15.94
CA ILE A 30 -6.93 -17.43 16.13
C ILE A 30 -6.51 -17.59 17.59
N LYS A 31 -5.44 -18.34 17.82
CA LYS A 31 -4.85 -18.51 19.17
C LYS A 31 -4.07 -17.29 19.61
N ASN A 32 -3.25 -16.73 18.72
CA ASN A 32 -2.44 -15.56 18.98
C ASN A 32 -2.25 -14.73 17.70
N VAL A 33 -2.18 -13.41 17.85
CA VAL A 33 -1.89 -12.48 16.75
C VAL A 33 -0.46 -11.99 16.94
N ILE A 34 0.44 -12.49 16.10
CA ILE A 34 1.87 -12.18 16.21
C ILE A 34 2.19 -10.83 15.56
N TRP A 35 1.49 -10.48 14.50
CA TRP A 35 1.65 -9.17 13.85
C TRP A 35 0.39 -8.83 13.06
N SER A 36 0.08 -7.55 12.98
CA SER A 36 -0.96 -7.03 12.09
C SER A 36 -0.55 -5.66 11.57
N THR A 37 -0.95 -5.36 10.34
CA THR A 37 -0.83 -4.03 9.75
C THR A 37 -2.22 -3.51 9.45
N ARG A 38 -2.44 -2.21 9.60
CA ARG A 38 -3.73 -1.59 9.32
C ARG A 38 -3.70 -0.98 7.92
N PHE A 39 -4.82 -1.12 7.22
CA PHE A 39 -5.08 -0.38 6.00
C PHE A 39 -5.87 0.87 6.36
N ARG A 40 -5.32 2.05 6.07
CA ARG A 40 -6.10 3.29 6.21
C ARG A 40 -7.16 3.31 5.13
N THR A 41 -8.43 3.26 5.48
CA THR A 41 -9.57 3.20 4.52
C THR A 41 -9.54 4.30 3.46
N HIS A 42 -8.99 5.47 3.78
CA HIS A 42 -8.85 6.56 2.82
C HIS A 42 -7.68 6.41 1.84
N SER A 43 -6.70 5.54 2.09
CA SER A 43 -5.51 5.38 1.24
C SER A 43 -5.14 3.92 0.94
N ALA A 44 -5.92 2.94 1.42
CA ALA A 44 -5.72 1.49 1.32
C ALA A 44 -4.26 1.05 1.17
N ILE A 45 -3.40 1.62 2.02
CA ILE A 45 -1.97 1.32 2.13
C ILE A 45 -1.71 0.75 3.50
N ALA A 46 -0.86 -0.28 3.58
CA ALA A 46 -0.40 -0.87 4.81
C ALA A 46 0.52 0.12 5.55
N ASP A 47 0.28 0.35 6.85
CA ASP A 47 1.14 1.23 7.65
C ASP A 47 2.60 0.70 7.77
N ARG A 48 2.80 -0.61 7.59
CA ARG A 48 4.12 -1.27 7.63
C ARG A 48 4.25 -2.30 6.51
N PHE A 49 5.36 -2.23 5.77
CA PHE A 49 5.69 -3.13 4.65
C PHE A 49 6.73 -4.20 5.04
N PHE A 50 7.43 -4.03 6.16
CA PHE A 50 8.45 -4.95 6.66
C PHE A 50 8.30 -5.19 8.16
N THR A 51 8.46 -6.44 8.59
CA THR A 51 8.60 -6.82 10.01
C THR A 51 9.44 -8.08 10.16
N ARG A 52 10.03 -8.29 11.34
CA ARG A 52 10.71 -9.53 11.72
C ARG A 52 9.96 -10.17 12.89
N LEU A 53 9.51 -11.41 12.71
CA LEU A 53 8.81 -12.20 13.71
C LEU A 53 9.78 -12.98 14.60
N GLY A 54 9.65 -12.91 15.93
CA GLY A 54 10.47 -13.72 16.85
C GLY A 54 11.64 -12.97 17.49
N GLY A 55 11.58 -11.63 17.52
CA GLY A 55 12.33 -10.85 18.50
C GLY A 55 11.62 -10.83 19.84
N ASP A 56 12.35 -10.80 20.95
CA ASP A 56 11.83 -10.81 22.34
C ASP A 56 10.96 -9.57 22.70
N GLU A 57 10.57 -8.76 21.73
CA GLU A 57 9.67 -7.62 21.92
C GLU A 57 8.51 -7.68 20.92
N LEU A 58 7.52 -8.49 21.29
CA LEU A 58 6.16 -8.42 20.77
C LEU A 58 5.30 -7.37 21.53
N GLU A 59 5.87 -6.64 22.49
CA GLU A 59 5.13 -5.68 23.30
C GLU A 59 4.90 -4.32 22.61
N ASP A 60 5.61 -4.00 21.53
CA ASP A 60 5.58 -2.67 20.90
C ASP A 60 4.90 -2.61 19.52
N ALA A 61 3.85 -3.41 19.35
CA ALA A 61 2.96 -3.36 18.17
C ALA A 61 2.15 -2.05 18.05
N ALA A 62 2.37 -1.05 18.92
CA ALA A 62 1.74 0.27 18.89
C ALA A 62 2.74 1.45 18.80
N VAL A 63 3.97 1.21 18.37
CA VAL A 63 4.97 2.28 18.38
C VAL A 63 4.89 3.16 17.12
N ALA A 64 4.70 4.46 17.40
CA ALA A 64 4.63 5.58 16.50
C ALA A 64 5.88 5.70 15.58
N PRO A 65 5.80 6.44 14.46
CA PRO A 65 6.95 6.67 13.59
C PRO A 65 8.13 7.26 14.38
N GLY A 66 9.32 6.67 14.27
CA GLY A 66 10.57 7.23 14.81
C GLY A 66 11.21 6.56 16.03
N VAL A 67 10.72 5.39 16.48
CA VAL A 67 11.36 4.66 17.59
C VAL A 67 12.27 3.53 17.08
N PRO A 68 13.48 3.35 17.64
CA PRO A 68 14.41 2.28 17.22
C PRO A 68 13.85 0.90 17.58
N PHE A 69 13.81 0.00 16.61
CA PHE A 69 13.39 -1.40 16.80
C PHE A 69 14.61 -2.28 17.10
N THR A 70 14.56 -3.03 18.19
CA THR A 70 15.55 -4.03 18.62
C THR A 70 15.24 -5.39 17.97
N THR A 71 15.95 -5.78 16.91
CA THR A 71 15.75 -7.08 16.23
C THR A 71 16.51 -8.20 16.95
N SER A 72 15.84 -9.19 17.54
CA SER A 72 16.53 -10.44 17.91
C SER A 72 16.98 -11.19 16.65
N ARG A 73 18.10 -11.89 16.78
CA ARG A 73 18.88 -12.50 15.68
C ARG A 73 18.17 -13.65 14.95
N HIS A 74 17.09 -14.21 15.51
CA HIS A 74 16.50 -15.50 15.11
C HIS A 74 15.02 -15.41 14.74
N GLY A 75 14.64 -14.37 14.01
CA GLY A 75 13.27 -14.16 13.57
C GLY A 75 13.02 -14.35 12.07
N GLY A 76 11.79 -14.72 11.70
CA GLY A 76 11.34 -14.80 10.30
C GLY A 76 11.05 -13.42 9.71
N ILE A 77 11.48 -13.18 8.48
CA ILE A 77 11.24 -11.92 7.77
C ILE A 77 9.88 -11.96 7.06
N ILE A 78 9.07 -10.92 7.24
CA ILE A 78 7.83 -10.71 6.50
C ILE A 78 7.93 -9.39 5.74
N LEU A 79 7.61 -9.44 4.45
CA LEU A 79 7.55 -8.30 3.54
C LEU A 79 6.19 -8.29 2.83
N LEU A 80 5.62 -7.11 2.63
CA LEU A 80 4.41 -6.88 1.83
C LEU A 80 4.77 -6.13 0.55
N ILE A 81 4.22 -6.56 -0.58
CA ILE A 81 4.36 -5.90 -1.90
C ILE A 81 3.06 -5.97 -2.70
N GLY A 82 2.91 -5.08 -3.70
CA GLY A 82 1.73 -5.04 -4.57
C GLY A 82 0.43 -4.84 -3.80
N ASP A 83 -0.65 -5.50 -4.24
CA ASP A 83 -1.99 -5.38 -3.63
C ASP A 83 -2.03 -5.79 -2.15
N ALA A 84 -1.06 -6.61 -1.69
CA ALA A 84 -0.93 -6.96 -0.27
C ALA A 84 -0.39 -5.80 0.58
N ALA A 85 0.24 -4.79 -0.03
CA ALA A 85 0.82 -3.63 0.63
C ALA A 85 0.06 -2.33 0.33
N HIS A 86 -0.52 -2.20 -0.85
CA HIS A 86 -1.23 -1.01 -1.28
C HIS A 86 -2.30 -1.36 -2.32
N ILE A 87 -3.48 -0.77 -2.15
CA ILE A 87 -4.62 -0.88 -3.06
C ILE A 87 -5.03 0.54 -3.43
N HIS A 88 -5.30 0.77 -4.70
CA HIS A 88 -5.74 2.07 -5.19
C HIS A 88 -6.69 1.91 -6.36
N SER A 89 -7.28 3.02 -6.80
CA SER A 89 -8.17 3.00 -7.97
C SER A 89 -7.45 2.44 -9.19
N PRO A 90 -8.12 1.63 -10.04
CA PRO A 90 -7.56 1.16 -11.31
C PRO A 90 -7.39 2.30 -12.32
N ALA A 91 -7.91 3.50 -12.04
CA ALA A 91 -7.79 4.66 -12.90
C ALA A 91 -6.31 4.95 -13.23
N GLY A 92 -5.97 4.95 -14.52
CA GLY A 92 -4.59 5.15 -14.99
C GLY A 92 -3.72 3.88 -15.05
N GLY A 93 -4.26 2.69 -14.70
CA GLY A 93 -3.62 1.40 -14.98
C GLY A 93 -2.28 1.16 -14.27
N GLN A 94 -2.04 1.79 -13.12
CA GLN A 94 -0.72 1.77 -12.47
C GLN A 94 -0.49 0.65 -11.46
N GLY A 95 -1.55 -0.08 -11.04
CA GLY A 95 -1.46 -1.03 -9.93
C GLY A 95 -0.52 -2.19 -10.21
N MET A 96 -0.72 -2.89 -11.33
CA MET A 96 0.14 -3.99 -11.76
C MET A 96 1.59 -3.52 -11.97
N ASN A 97 1.79 -2.34 -12.57
CA ASN A 97 3.12 -1.79 -12.82
C ASN A 97 3.86 -1.46 -11.51
N LEU A 98 3.13 -0.99 -10.49
CA LEU A 98 3.70 -0.72 -9.17
C LEU A 98 4.10 -2.03 -8.48
N GLY A 99 3.24 -3.06 -8.49
CA GLY A 99 3.55 -4.37 -7.94
C GLY A 99 4.75 -5.06 -8.61
N ILE A 100 4.86 -4.98 -9.94
CA ILE A 100 6.03 -5.52 -10.67
C ILE A 100 7.31 -4.81 -10.24
N ARG A 101 7.28 -3.47 -10.09
CA ARG A 101 8.44 -2.71 -9.61
C ARG A 101 8.79 -3.14 -8.20
N ASP A 102 7.82 -3.26 -7.31
CA ASP A 102 8.08 -3.71 -5.94
C ASP A 102 8.80 -5.05 -5.93
N ALA A 103 8.38 -6.01 -6.76
CA ALA A 103 9.06 -7.31 -6.88
C ALA A 103 10.50 -7.20 -7.40
N VAL A 104 10.75 -6.39 -8.44
CA VAL A 104 12.10 -6.20 -9.02
C VAL A 104 13.06 -5.61 -7.99
N PHE A 105 12.65 -4.54 -7.31
CA PHE A 105 13.49 -3.88 -6.31
C PHE A 105 13.61 -4.69 -5.02
N LEU A 106 12.58 -5.47 -4.67
CA LEU A 106 12.66 -6.41 -3.56
C LEU A 106 13.73 -7.48 -3.81
N GLY A 107 13.83 -7.99 -5.04
CA GLY A 107 14.88 -8.94 -5.41
C GLY A 107 16.28 -8.40 -5.16
N GLU A 108 16.52 -7.13 -5.48
CA GLU A 108 17.78 -6.46 -5.19
C GLU A 108 18.02 -6.29 -3.68
N ALA A 109 16.99 -5.85 -2.93
CA ALA A 109 17.06 -5.67 -1.49
C ALA A 109 17.34 -6.99 -0.75
N ILE A 110 16.70 -8.08 -1.16
CA ILE A 110 16.93 -9.43 -0.62
C ILE A 110 18.35 -9.91 -0.94
N SER A 111 18.83 -9.71 -2.17
CA SER A 111 20.19 -10.09 -2.56
C SER A 111 21.24 -9.36 -1.70
N LYS A 112 21.08 -8.04 -1.52
CA LYS A 112 21.92 -7.23 -0.63
C LYS A 112 21.84 -7.72 0.83
N HIS A 113 20.64 -8.03 1.32
CA HIS A 113 20.42 -8.55 2.68
C HIS A 113 21.12 -9.89 2.91
N ILE A 114 21.02 -10.83 1.96
CA ILE A 114 21.69 -12.14 2.05
C ILE A 114 23.22 -11.97 2.07
N ASN A 115 23.76 -11.12 1.20
CA ASN A 115 25.21 -10.85 1.13
C ASN A 115 25.74 -10.14 2.39
N ALA A 116 24.98 -9.18 2.91
CA ALA A 116 25.31 -8.49 4.16
C ALA A 116 25.25 -9.45 5.35
N SER A 117 24.25 -10.33 5.39
CA SER A 117 24.09 -11.35 6.44
C SER A 117 25.23 -12.37 6.48
N ALA A 118 25.93 -12.59 5.36
CA ALA A 118 27.13 -13.42 5.31
C ALA A 118 28.39 -12.73 5.86
N SER A 119 28.40 -11.39 5.90
CA SER A 119 29.60 -10.59 6.18
C SER A 119 29.55 -9.84 7.52
N GLN A 120 28.37 -9.59 8.07
CA GLN A 120 28.18 -8.77 9.27
C GLN A 120 27.55 -9.56 10.42
N PRO A 121 28.01 -9.35 11.68
CA PRO A 121 27.45 -10.05 12.85
C PRO A 121 26.14 -9.45 13.37
N SER A 122 25.84 -8.16 13.13
CA SER A 122 24.66 -7.45 13.65
C SER A 122 23.46 -7.55 12.71
N THR A 123 22.32 -8.06 13.21
CA THR A 123 21.08 -8.19 12.43
C THR A 123 20.33 -6.88 12.20
N ALA A 124 20.57 -5.87 13.04
CA ALA A 124 19.98 -4.55 12.85
C ALA A 124 20.56 -3.84 11.61
N ASP A 125 21.85 -4.02 11.35
CA ASP A 125 22.53 -3.37 10.23
C ASP A 125 22.20 -4.08 8.90
N THR A 126 22.01 -5.40 8.92
CA THR A 126 21.59 -6.16 7.73
C THR A 126 20.14 -5.90 7.35
N ASP A 127 19.23 -5.83 8.32
CA ASP A 127 17.82 -5.52 8.09
C ASP A 127 17.57 -4.08 7.63
N ASN A 128 18.55 -3.18 7.79
CA ASN A 128 18.43 -1.79 7.34
C ASN A 128 18.14 -1.68 5.84
N VAL A 129 18.71 -2.57 5.02
CA VAL A 129 18.44 -2.62 3.57
C VAL A 129 16.97 -2.90 3.27
N LEU A 130 16.34 -3.79 4.06
CA LEU A 130 14.92 -4.13 3.90
C LEU A 130 14.01 -3.03 4.43
N ARG A 131 14.43 -2.32 5.49
CA ARG A 131 13.73 -1.12 6.00
C ARG A 131 13.75 0.01 4.98
N GLU A 132 14.91 0.32 4.41
CA GLU A 132 15.05 1.33 3.37
C GLU A 132 14.16 0.99 2.16
N PHE A 133 14.17 -0.27 1.72
CA PHE A 133 13.24 -0.74 0.70
C PHE A 133 11.78 -0.46 1.08
N ALA A 134 11.36 -0.86 2.28
CA ALA A 134 9.98 -0.69 2.76
C ALA A 134 9.56 0.78 2.82
N GLU A 135 10.43 1.68 3.28
CA GLU A 135 10.17 3.12 3.37
C GLU A 135 10.00 3.75 1.98
N VAL A 136 10.94 3.48 1.07
CA VAL A 136 10.87 3.99 -0.31
C VAL A 136 9.60 3.48 -1.00
N ARG A 137 9.21 2.22 -0.81
CA ARG A 137 7.98 1.67 -1.42
C ARG A 137 6.71 2.24 -0.84
N HIS A 138 6.67 2.48 0.46
CA HIS A 138 5.54 3.13 1.09
C HIS A 138 5.34 4.55 0.53
N GLU A 139 6.41 5.33 0.36
CA GLU A 139 6.33 6.67 -0.24
C GLU A 139 5.83 6.62 -1.70
N ARG A 140 6.38 5.73 -2.52
CA ARG A 140 5.97 5.57 -3.93
C ARG A 140 4.50 5.15 -4.08
N ALA A 141 4.01 4.29 -3.20
CA ALA A 141 2.61 3.92 -3.17
C ALA A 141 1.71 5.13 -2.86
N LEU A 142 2.10 5.99 -1.91
CA LEU A 142 1.37 7.23 -1.60
C LEU A 142 1.31 8.19 -2.80
N GLU A 143 2.39 8.34 -3.57
CA GLU A 143 2.42 9.16 -4.78
C GLU A 143 1.41 8.67 -5.83
N VAL A 144 1.32 7.35 -6.03
CA VAL A 144 0.40 6.71 -6.97
C VAL A 144 -1.05 6.86 -6.49
N ILE A 145 -1.31 6.66 -5.20
CA ILE A 145 -2.63 6.90 -4.60
C ILE A 145 -3.07 8.36 -4.78
N ALA A 146 -2.18 9.32 -4.50
CA ALA A 146 -2.47 10.74 -4.66
C ALA A 146 -2.79 11.10 -6.12
N PHE A 147 -2.03 10.53 -7.07
CA PHE A 147 -2.27 10.70 -8.49
C PHE A 147 -3.63 10.14 -8.92
N THR A 148 -3.94 8.89 -8.57
CA THR A 148 -5.20 8.24 -8.96
C THR A 148 -6.42 8.93 -8.34
N LYS A 149 -6.31 9.42 -7.11
CA LYS A 149 -7.34 10.28 -6.49
C LYS A 149 -7.55 11.59 -7.23
N THR A 150 -6.46 12.24 -7.64
CA THR A 150 -6.54 13.49 -8.42
C THR A 150 -7.24 13.25 -9.76
N LEU A 151 -6.87 12.17 -10.45
CA LEU A 151 -7.50 11.78 -11.70
C LEU A 151 -9.00 11.52 -11.53
N LEU A 152 -9.37 10.77 -10.48
CA LEU A 152 -10.77 10.46 -10.19
C LEU A 152 -11.54 11.70 -9.75
N ALA A 153 -10.94 12.61 -8.99
CA ALA A 153 -11.56 13.86 -8.57
C ALA A 153 -11.88 14.75 -9.78
N VAL A 154 -10.97 14.84 -10.76
CA VAL A 154 -11.21 15.57 -12.02
C VAL A 154 -12.30 14.89 -12.84
N ALA A 155 -12.25 13.56 -12.97
CA ALA A 155 -13.26 12.81 -13.73
C ALA A 155 -14.66 12.88 -13.07
N GLY A 156 -14.71 12.83 -11.74
CA GLY A 156 -15.93 12.82 -10.92
C GLY A 156 -16.48 14.21 -10.58
N THR A 157 -15.97 15.29 -11.18
CA THR A 157 -16.50 16.64 -10.99
C THR A 157 -18.00 16.66 -11.31
N GLN A 158 -18.82 16.95 -10.30
CA GLN A 158 -20.26 17.04 -10.44
C GLN A 158 -20.68 18.30 -11.20
N ASP A 159 -21.77 18.18 -11.96
CA ASP A 159 -22.34 19.27 -12.73
C ASP A 159 -23.06 20.28 -11.81
N LYS A 160 -22.29 21.20 -11.23
CA LYS A 160 -22.79 22.29 -10.40
C LYS A 160 -22.61 23.62 -11.14
N LYS A 161 -23.62 24.50 -11.09
CA LYS A 161 -23.51 25.86 -11.61
C LYS A 161 -22.44 26.62 -10.82
N VAL A 162 -21.44 27.14 -11.51
CA VAL A 162 -20.30 27.85 -10.90
C VAL A 162 -20.65 29.32 -10.65
N SER A 163 -21.53 29.88 -11.49
CA SER A 163 -22.02 31.24 -11.36
C SER A 163 -23.55 31.25 -11.45
N TRP A 164 -24.17 32.13 -10.66
CA TRP A 164 -25.61 32.33 -10.69
C TRP A 164 -26.07 33.04 -11.98
N MET A 165 -25.17 33.79 -12.63
CA MET A 165 -25.47 34.69 -13.75
C MET A 165 -25.07 34.13 -15.12
N LEU A 166 -24.15 33.17 -15.17
CA LEU A 166 -23.68 32.55 -16.42
C LEU A 166 -24.06 31.07 -16.45
N PRO A 167 -24.50 30.50 -17.60
CA PRO A 167 -24.80 29.07 -17.73
C PRO A 167 -23.52 28.23 -17.82
N ILE A 168 -22.55 28.49 -16.94
CA ILE A 168 -21.27 27.79 -16.89
C ILE A 168 -21.31 26.83 -15.71
N SER A 169 -21.17 25.55 -16.00
CA SER A 169 -21.08 24.50 -14.99
C SER A 169 -19.63 24.10 -14.71
N ALA A 170 -19.39 23.44 -13.58
CA ALA A 170 -18.07 22.99 -13.17
C ALA A 170 -17.47 21.96 -14.16
N THR A 171 -18.32 21.14 -14.79
CA THR A 171 -17.93 20.21 -15.86
C THR A 171 -17.49 20.98 -17.11
N THR A 172 -18.21 22.05 -17.49
CA THR A 172 -17.83 22.93 -18.61
C THR A 172 -16.45 23.55 -18.39
N VAL A 173 -16.19 24.09 -17.19
CA VAL A 173 -14.87 24.67 -16.86
C VAL A 173 -13.78 23.61 -16.91
N ARG A 174 -14.03 22.42 -16.34
CA ARG A 174 -13.09 21.29 -16.40
C ARG A 174 -12.77 20.92 -17.85
N ASP A 175 -13.78 20.76 -18.69
CA ASP A 175 -13.61 20.32 -20.07
C ASP A 175 -12.85 21.37 -20.89
N TRP A 176 -13.12 22.65 -20.65
CA TRP A 176 -12.33 23.75 -21.23
C TRP A 176 -10.87 23.73 -20.77
N MET A 177 -10.60 23.49 -19.48
CA MET A 177 -9.24 23.36 -18.97
C MET A 177 -8.51 22.15 -19.56
N MET A 178 -9.20 21.01 -19.68
CA MET A 178 -8.65 19.80 -20.31
C MET A 178 -8.37 20.02 -21.79
N TRP A 179 -9.29 20.69 -22.51
CA TRP A 179 -9.12 21.03 -23.92
C TRP A 179 -7.97 22.01 -24.14
N LEU A 180 -7.95 23.11 -23.38
CA LEU A 180 -6.89 24.11 -23.44
C LEU A 180 -5.55 23.46 -23.12
N GLY A 181 -5.56 22.59 -22.11
CA GLY A 181 -4.38 21.88 -21.69
C GLY A 181 -3.84 20.88 -22.71
N GLY A 182 -4.75 20.20 -23.40
CA GLY A 182 -4.44 19.33 -24.52
C GLY A 182 -3.84 20.06 -25.72
N LYS A 183 -3.88 21.40 -25.80
CA LYS A 183 -3.19 22.15 -26.87
C LYS A 183 -1.70 22.34 -26.64
N PHE A 184 -1.23 22.18 -25.40
CA PHE A 184 0.17 22.36 -25.07
C PHE A 184 0.92 21.02 -25.08
N GLY A 185 1.81 20.83 -26.05
CA GLY A 185 2.58 19.58 -26.21
C GLY A 185 3.40 19.21 -24.96
N PHE A 186 3.95 20.20 -24.25
CA PHE A 186 4.62 19.97 -22.96
C PHE A 186 3.70 19.30 -21.93
N MET A 187 2.44 19.72 -21.85
CA MET A 187 1.50 19.17 -20.87
C MET A 187 1.02 17.78 -21.27
N GLN A 188 0.81 17.53 -22.56
CA GLN A 188 0.56 16.18 -23.08
C GLN A 188 1.71 15.23 -22.73
N ALA A 189 2.96 15.64 -22.97
CA ALA A 189 4.15 14.86 -22.64
C ALA A 189 4.24 14.57 -21.14
N ARG A 190 3.97 15.58 -20.30
CA ARG A 190 3.99 15.43 -18.84
C ARG A 190 2.89 14.49 -18.34
N MET A 191 1.68 14.55 -18.91
CA MET A 191 0.60 13.61 -18.59
C MET A 191 0.94 12.18 -19.02
N ALA A 192 1.45 11.99 -20.25
CA ALA A 192 1.88 10.68 -20.73
C ALA A 192 3.01 10.09 -19.87
N TRP A 193 3.97 10.93 -19.46
CA TRP A 193 5.07 10.56 -18.57
C TRP A 193 4.60 10.18 -17.16
N ALA A 194 3.61 10.91 -16.62
CA ALA A 194 2.98 10.58 -15.34
C ALA A 194 2.16 9.29 -15.42
N MET A 195 1.41 9.07 -16.51
CA MET A 195 0.57 7.89 -16.72
C MET A 195 1.38 6.62 -16.96
N SER A 196 2.51 6.71 -17.68
CA SER A 196 3.41 5.57 -17.90
C SER A 196 4.17 5.15 -16.64
N GLY A 197 4.16 5.99 -15.60
CA GLY A 197 4.92 5.77 -14.37
C GLY A 197 6.43 5.94 -14.55
N LEU A 198 6.92 6.39 -15.71
CA LEU A 198 8.36 6.58 -15.95
C LEU A 198 8.95 7.73 -15.11
N GLY A 199 8.12 8.67 -14.69
CA GLY A 199 8.54 9.79 -13.83
C GLY A 199 8.73 9.49 -12.35
N ARG A 200 8.49 8.25 -11.91
CA ARG A 200 8.61 7.84 -10.50
C ARG A 200 9.61 6.68 -10.39
N ARG A 201 10.87 6.97 -10.70
CA ARG A 201 12.01 6.05 -10.52
C ARG A 201 12.53 6.14 -9.10
#